data_AF-A0A3R6DKD4-F1
#
_entry.id   AF-A0A3R6DKD4-F1
#
_cell.length_a   1.000
_cell.length_b   1.000
_cell.length_c   1.000
_cell.angle_alpha   90.00
_cell.angle_beta   90.00
_cell.angle_gamma   90.00
#
_symmetry.space_group_name_H-M   'P 1'
#
loop_
_entity.id
_entity.type
_entity.pdbx_description
1 polymer ?
#
loop_
_entity_poly.entity_id
_entity_poly.type
_entity_poly.pdbx_seq_one_letter_code
_entity_poly.pdbx_strand_id
1 'polypeptide(L)'
;MILDFGKQGSFEYKVENYIYLNHDVIELNQRKMGILIPFQLLKFKEIIHKNPTRKNFEKLQRLLENDILKSIEANVKVGNITQEDATQLLELTRQLYKYLYDNYYEIGGCEDMKPLLDGAMELPLDKYRIRIDELEGKLASEKERADKMSVEAERLRKELEELKKNK
;
A
#
# COMPACT_ATOMS: atom_id res chain seq x y z
N MET A 1 28.09 -21.47 5.63
CA MET A 1 27.31 -22.58 6.23
C MET A 1 27.79 -23.85 5.56
N ILE A 2 28.13 -24.89 6.31
CA ILE A 2 28.53 -26.17 5.70
C ILE A 2 27.26 -26.99 5.48
N LEU A 3 26.99 -27.34 4.21
CA LEU A 3 25.88 -28.19 3.83
C LEU A 3 26.42 -29.60 3.63
N ASP A 4 25.95 -30.56 4.43
CA ASP A 4 26.33 -31.95 4.32
C ASP A 4 25.31 -32.73 3.48
N PHE A 5 25.76 -33.30 2.36
CA PHE A 5 24.94 -34.11 1.46
C PHE A 5 25.25 -35.61 1.59
N GLY A 6 25.82 -36.05 2.72
CA GLY A 6 26.02 -37.45 3.04
C GLY A 6 27.04 -38.12 2.10
N LYS A 7 26.57 -38.99 1.19
CA LYS A 7 27.48 -39.72 0.27
C LYS A 7 28.20 -38.82 -0.73
N GLN A 8 27.67 -37.61 -0.98
CA GLN A 8 28.28 -36.64 -1.89
C GLN A 8 29.28 -35.71 -1.18
N GLY A 9 29.43 -35.85 0.15
CA GLY A 9 30.31 -35.03 0.96
C GLY A 9 29.65 -33.73 1.42
N SER A 10 30.43 -32.96 2.19
CA SER A 10 30.00 -31.66 2.70
C SER A 10 30.63 -30.53 1.90
N PHE A 11 29.83 -29.52 1.58
CA PHE A 11 30.24 -28.36 0.80
C PHE A 11 30.12 -27.10 1.64
N GLU A 12 31.11 -26.21 1.50
CA GLU A 12 31.01 -24.88 2.06
C GLU A 12 30.09 -24.03 1.18
N TYR A 13 28.90 -23.74 1.68
CA TYR A 13 27.93 -22.88 1.02
C TYR A 13 27.92 -21.50 1.65
N LYS A 14 28.19 -20.49 0.83
CA LYS A 14 28.11 -19.09 1.22
C LYS A 14 26.94 -18.44 0.49
N VAL A 15 25.91 -18.07 1.25
CA VAL A 15 24.84 -17.22 0.73
C VAL A 15 25.41 -15.81 0.61
N GLU A 16 25.42 -15.27 -0.59
CA GLU A 16 25.76 -13.87 -0.81
C GLU A 16 24.59 -12.98 -0.38
N ASN A 17 24.86 -12.00 0.49
CA ASN A 17 23.86 -11.04 0.91
C ASN A 17 23.70 -9.96 -0.16
N TYR A 18 22.49 -9.80 -0.67
CA TYR A 18 22.16 -8.71 -1.59
C TYR A 18 21.63 -7.50 -0.81
N ILE A 19 22.48 -6.48 -0.63
CA ILE A 19 22.11 -5.25 0.08
C ILE A 19 21.41 -4.33 -0.92
N TYR A 20 20.09 -4.46 -1.06
CA TYR A 20 19.28 -3.71 -2.04
C TYR A 20 19.41 -2.17 -1.94
N LEU A 21 19.79 -1.64 -0.78
CA LEU A 21 20.06 -0.21 -0.58
C LEU A 21 21.35 0.25 -1.27
N ASN A 22 22.21 -0.63 -1.75
CA ASN A 22 23.41 -0.24 -2.50
C ASN A 22 23.16 -0.11 -4.00
N HIS A 23 22.00 -0.53 -4.47
CA HIS A 23 21.64 -0.56 -5.89
C HIS A 23 20.71 0.60 -6.24
N ASP A 24 20.70 0.97 -7.52
CA ASP A 24 19.76 1.96 -8.04
C ASP A 24 18.40 1.33 -8.37
N VAL A 25 17.41 2.18 -8.65
CA VAL A 25 16.05 1.73 -8.94
C VAL A 25 15.96 0.96 -10.26
N ILE A 26 16.84 1.24 -11.22
CA ILE A 26 16.86 0.58 -12.53
C ILE A 26 17.31 -0.88 -12.37
N GLU A 27 18.35 -1.13 -11.60
CA GLU A 27 18.85 -2.47 -11.30
C GLU A 27 17.81 -3.27 -10.50
N LEU A 28 17.11 -2.64 -9.55
CA LEU A 28 16.01 -3.29 -8.83
C LEU A 28 14.88 -3.71 -9.77
N ASN A 29 14.54 -2.88 -10.76
CA ASN A 29 13.55 -3.23 -11.78
C ASN A 29 14.00 -4.42 -12.63
N GLN A 30 15.25 -4.40 -13.10
CA GLN A 30 15.82 -5.48 -13.93
C GLN A 30 15.82 -6.83 -13.19
N ARG A 31 16.07 -6.81 -11.88
CA ARG A 31 16.06 -8.00 -11.03
C ARG A 31 14.66 -8.41 -10.55
N LYS A 32 13.59 -7.78 -11.07
CA LYS A 32 12.19 -8.00 -10.66
C LYS A 32 11.94 -7.72 -9.16
N MET A 33 12.72 -6.82 -8.57
CA MET A 33 12.61 -6.39 -7.18
C MET A 33 11.84 -5.06 -7.06
N GLY A 34 10.79 -4.87 -7.87
CA GLY A 34 10.02 -3.61 -7.90
C GLY A 34 9.36 -3.25 -6.56
N ILE A 35 9.08 -4.27 -5.73
CA ILE A 35 8.55 -4.08 -4.37
C ILE A 35 9.51 -3.34 -3.44
N LEU A 36 10.82 -3.34 -3.74
CA LEU A 36 11.85 -2.70 -2.91
C LEU A 36 12.08 -1.23 -3.25
N ILE A 37 11.48 -0.72 -4.34
CA ILE A 37 11.67 0.65 -4.81
C ILE A 37 11.30 1.70 -3.74
N PRO A 38 10.14 1.61 -3.04
CA PRO A 38 9.77 2.59 -2.01
C PRO A 38 10.81 2.70 -0.88
N PHE A 39 11.46 1.58 -0.53
CA PHE A 39 12.43 1.52 0.55
C PHE A 39 13.77 2.22 0.22
N GLN A 40 13.98 2.65 -1.02
CA GLN A 40 15.13 3.47 -1.40
C GLN A 40 15.14 4.81 -0.65
N LEU A 41 13.98 5.29 -0.20
CA LEU A 41 13.87 6.45 0.70
C LEU A 41 14.66 6.28 2.00
N LEU A 42 14.83 5.05 2.49
CA LEU A 42 15.52 4.78 3.76
C LEU A 42 17.00 5.16 3.72
N LYS A 43 17.65 5.21 2.55
CA LYS A 43 19.04 5.70 2.41
C LYS A 43 19.20 7.12 2.94
N PHE A 44 18.14 7.92 2.83
CA PHE A 44 18.14 9.31 3.27
C PHE A 44 17.86 9.48 4.76
N LYS A 45 17.40 8.44 5.47
CA LYS A 45 17.19 8.49 6.91
C LYS A 45 18.47 8.93 7.63
N GLU A 46 19.58 8.27 7.35
CA GLU A 46 20.87 8.61 7.97
C GLU A 46 21.41 9.96 7.51
N ILE A 47 21.26 10.30 6.23
CA ILE A 47 21.78 11.55 5.66
C ILE A 47 21.07 12.75 6.30
N ILE A 48 19.76 12.65 6.45
CA ILE A 48 18.92 13.68 7.09
C ILE A 48 19.21 13.77 8.58
N HIS A 49 19.30 12.65 9.29
CA HIS A 49 19.62 12.66 10.73
C HIS A 49 20.98 13.29 11.02
N LYS A 50 22.00 12.98 10.20
CA LYS A 50 23.36 13.48 10.42
C LYS A 50 23.52 14.94 10.02
N ASN A 51 22.81 15.41 8.98
CA ASN A 51 22.92 16.76 8.44
C ASN A 51 21.58 17.23 7.82
N PRO A 52 20.64 17.74 8.63
CA PRO A 52 19.31 18.20 8.17
C PRO A 52 19.41 19.55 7.46
N THR A 53 20.02 19.55 6.28
CA THR A 53 20.21 20.74 5.45
C THR A 53 19.19 20.78 4.30
N ARG A 54 18.84 21.99 3.86
CA ARG A 54 17.98 22.23 2.68
C ARG A 54 18.42 21.39 1.47
N LYS A 55 19.72 21.37 1.19
CA LYS A 55 20.31 20.62 0.06
C LYS A 55 20.07 19.11 0.15
N ASN A 56 20.10 18.54 1.36
CA ASN A 56 19.84 17.11 1.56
C ASN A 56 18.36 16.78 1.42
N PHE A 57 17.48 17.68 1.85
CA PHE A 57 16.04 17.56 1.64
C PHE A 57 15.66 17.66 0.15
N GLU A 58 16.26 18.59 -0.61
CA GLU A 58 16.08 18.67 -2.06
C GLU A 58 16.53 17.38 -2.78
N LYS A 59 17.58 16.71 -2.29
CA LYS A 59 17.98 15.40 -2.80
C LYS A 59 16.96 14.31 -2.51
N LEU A 60 16.36 14.31 -1.31
CA LEU A 60 15.27 13.39 -0.97
C LEU A 60 14.08 13.59 -1.91
N GLN A 61 13.68 14.85 -2.15
CA GLN A 61 12.57 15.17 -3.07
C GLN A 61 12.88 14.73 -4.50
N ARG A 62 14.11 14.95 -4.98
CA ARG A 62 14.52 14.50 -6.32
C ARG A 62 14.51 12.97 -6.47
N LEU A 63 14.98 12.24 -5.46
CA LEU A 63 14.92 10.76 -5.44
C LEU A 63 13.45 10.29 -5.49
N LEU A 64 12.61 10.89 -4.66
CA LEU A 64 11.18 10.57 -4.62
C LEU A 64 10.53 10.77 -5.99
N GLU A 65 10.69 11.96 -6.57
CA GLU A 65 10.04 12.32 -7.82
C GLU A 65 10.58 11.56 -9.03
N ASN A 66 11.91 11.57 -9.20
CA ASN A 66 12.52 11.09 -10.44
C ASN A 66 12.83 9.60 -10.44
N ASP A 67 13.21 9.05 -9.29
CA ASP A 67 13.68 7.67 -9.22
C ASP A 67 12.58 6.74 -8.71
N ILE A 68 11.76 7.15 -7.74
CA ILE A 68 10.76 6.26 -7.14
C ILE A 68 9.42 6.35 -7.87
N LEU A 69 8.80 7.53 -7.93
CA LEU A 69 7.45 7.68 -8.52
C LEU A 69 7.45 7.32 -10.01
N LYS A 70 8.38 7.88 -10.79
CA LYS A 70 8.51 7.56 -12.22
C LYS A 70 8.83 6.08 -12.48
N SER A 71 9.55 5.43 -11.58
CA SER A 71 9.85 4.01 -11.72
C SER A 71 8.63 3.13 -11.47
N ILE A 72 7.83 3.45 -10.45
CA ILE A 72 6.56 2.74 -10.22
C ILE A 72 5.66 2.89 -11.45
N GLU A 73 5.52 4.10 -12.01
CA GLU A 73 4.76 4.33 -13.24
C GLU A 73 5.33 3.56 -14.45
N ALA A 74 6.65 3.52 -14.59
CA ALA A 74 7.30 2.78 -15.67
C ALA A 74 7.05 1.27 -15.56
N ASN A 75 7.09 0.71 -14.34
CA ASN A 75 6.83 -0.71 -14.11
C ASN A 75 5.37 -1.10 -14.43
N VAL A 76 4.41 -0.21 -14.20
CA VAL A 76 3.01 -0.41 -14.65
C VAL A 76 2.95 -0.45 -16.18
N LYS A 77 3.57 0.54 -16.86
CA LYS A 77 3.54 0.63 -18.33
C LYS A 77 4.16 -0.57 -19.02
N VAL A 78 5.23 -1.13 -18.44
CA VAL A 78 5.92 -2.32 -18.97
C VAL A 78 5.19 -3.63 -18.59
N GLY A 79 4.21 -3.57 -17.68
CA GLY A 79 3.47 -4.74 -17.20
C GLY A 79 4.23 -5.61 -16.19
N ASN A 80 5.26 -5.06 -15.55
CA ASN A 80 6.01 -5.74 -14.49
C ASN A 80 5.20 -5.84 -13.18
N ILE A 81 4.30 -4.89 -12.96
CA ILE A 81 3.40 -4.83 -11.80
C ILE A 81 1.99 -4.46 -12.26
N THR A 82 0.97 -4.83 -11.49
CA THR A 82 -0.42 -4.43 -11.75
C THR A 82 -0.70 -3.00 -11.29
N GLN A 83 -1.84 -2.45 -11.71
CA GLN A 83 -2.31 -1.14 -11.23
C GLN A 83 -2.57 -1.15 -9.71
N GLU A 84 -3.01 -2.28 -9.18
CA GLU A 84 -3.25 -2.46 -7.75
C GLU A 84 -1.93 -2.47 -6.97
N ASP A 85 -0.92 -3.21 -7.45
CA ASP A 85 0.42 -3.20 -6.88
C ASP A 85 1.02 -1.79 -6.86
N ALA A 86 0.89 -1.04 -7.96
CA ALA A 86 1.36 0.33 -8.04
C ALA A 86 0.68 1.25 -7.03
N THR A 87 -0.64 1.07 -6.82
CA THR A 87 -1.40 1.81 -5.81
C THR A 87 -0.84 1.56 -4.41
N GLN A 88 -0.57 0.29 -4.07
CA GLN A 88 0.03 -0.08 -2.79
C GLN A 88 1.45 0.48 -2.63
N LEU A 89 2.28 0.43 -3.68
CA LEU A 89 3.65 0.96 -3.65
C LEU A 89 3.68 2.47 -3.51
N LEU A 90 2.76 3.20 -4.15
CA LEU A 90 2.62 4.65 -3.99
C LEU A 90 2.19 5.01 -2.57
N GLU A 91 1.29 4.24 -1.99
CA GLU A 91 0.81 4.43 -0.62
C GLU A 91 1.93 4.18 0.41
N LEU A 92 2.69 3.10 0.23
CA LEU A 92 3.89 2.83 1.04
C LEU A 92 4.94 3.93 0.88
N THR A 93 5.17 4.42 -0.33
CA THR A 93 6.10 5.52 -0.61
C THR A 93 5.70 6.79 0.14
N ARG A 94 4.39 7.11 0.17
CA ARG A 94 3.85 8.23 0.95
C ARG A 94 4.08 8.05 2.44
N GLN A 95 3.85 6.84 2.98
CA GLN A 95 4.10 6.54 4.40
C GLN A 95 5.55 6.73 4.80
N LEU A 96 6.47 6.19 4.00
CA LEU A 96 7.90 6.32 4.25
C LEU A 96 8.36 7.78 4.14
N TYR A 97 7.89 8.51 3.13
CA TYR A 97 8.22 9.92 2.97
C TYR A 97 7.72 10.77 4.13
N LYS A 98 6.48 10.57 4.57
CA LYS A 98 5.91 11.27 5.73
C LYS A 98 6.72 11.00 7.00
N TYR A 99 7.04 9.73 7.28
CA TYR A 99 7.89 9.38 8.42
C TYR A 99 9.25 10.10 8.35
N LEU A 100 9.91 10.16 7.20
CA LEU A 100 11.17 10.88 7.05
C LEU A 100 11.02 12.40 7.19
N TYR A 101 9.91 12.96 6.71
CA TYR A 101 9.59 14.38 6.82
C TYR A 101 9.32 14.80 8.27
N ASP A 102 8.49 14.05 8.99
CA ASP A 102 8.17 14.33 10.39
C ASP A 102 9.44 14.28 11.25
N ASN A 103 10.27 13.25 11.06
CA ASN A 103 11.59 13.17 11.71
C ASN A 103 12.51 14.34 11.32
N TYR A 104 12.49 14.80 10.07
CA TYR A 104 13.28 15.95 9.63
C TYR A 104 12.87 17.24 10.36
N TYR A 105 11.57 17.44 10.55
CA TYR A 105 11.04 18.60 11.27
C TYR A 105 11.41 18.53 12.76
N GLU A 106 11.26 17.36 13.40
CA GLU A 106 11.58 17.16 14.82
C GLU A 106 13.05 17.46 15.18
N ILE A 107 13.99 17.18 14.27
CA ILE A 107 15.43 17.44 14.50
C ILE A 107 15.88 18.87 14.16
N GLY A 108 14.94 19.81 14.00
CA GLY A 108 15.25 21.22 13.68
C GLY A 108 15.57 21.45 12.21
N GLY A 109 14.99 20.64 11.31
CA GLY A 109 15.04 20.87 9.88
C GLY A 109 14.43 22.22 9.46
N CYS A 110 14.84 22.72 8.30
CA CYS A 110 14.41 24.03 7.78
C CYS A 110 12.87 24.13 7.65
N GLU A 111 12.25 25.04 8.41
CA GLU A 111 10.80 25.26 8.49
C GLU A 111 10.16 25.69 7.16
N ASP A 112 10.92 26.28 6.24
CA ASP A 112 10.42 26.76 4.93
C ASP A 112 10.20 25.64 3.89
N MET A 113 10.51 24.38 4.24
CA MET A 113 10.40 23.26 3.30
C MET A 113 9.00 22.65 3.29
N LYS A 114 8.26 22.84 2.19
CA LYS A 114 6.97 22.19 1.96
C LYS A 114 7.17 20.72 1.52
N PRO A 115 6.42 19.74 2.06
CA PRO A 115 6.47 18.37 1.58
C PRO A 115 6.02 18.26 0.11
N LEU A 116 6.64 17.35 -0.66
CA LEU A 116 6.30 17.13 -2.07
C LEU A 116 4.97 16.40 -2.25
N LEU A 117 4.60 15.56 -1.27
CA LEU A 117 3.34 14.83 -1.23
C LEU A 117 2.43 15.52 -0.21
N ASP A 118 1.20 15.87 -0.60
CA ASP A 118 0.25 16.50 0.31
C ASP A 118 -0.02 15.60 1.53
N GLY A 119 0.07 16.19 2.72
CA GLY A 119 0.06 15.49 4.01
C GLY A 119 -1.27 14.84 4.40
N ALA A 120 -2.31 14.95 3.56
CA ALA A 120 -3.58 14.26 3.74
C ALA A 120 -3.40 12.77 3.40
N MET A 121 -3.09 11.98 4.42
CA MET A 121 -3.12 10.53 4.36
C MET A 121 -4.58 10.07 4.42
N GLU A 122 -5.08 9.46 3.35
CA GLU A 122 -6.08 8.40 3.49
C GLU A 122 -5.29 7.13 3.79
N LEU A 123 -5.44 6.57 5.00
CA LEU A 123 -4.86 5.28 5.33
C LEU A 123 -5.58 4.19 4.53
N PRO A 124 -4.95 3.03 4.26
CA PRO A 124 -5.66 1.92 3.63
C PRO A 124 -6.89 1.52 4.46
N LEU A 125 -6.77 1.64 5.79
CA LEU A 125 -7.85 1.43 6.74
C LEU A 125 -9.03 2.40 6.53
N ASP A 126 -8.77 3.65 6.14
CA ASP A 126 -9.82 4.63 5.88
C ASP A 126 -10.63 4.25 4.65
N LYS A 127 -9.97 3.73 3.60
CA LYS A 127 -10.65 3.17 2.42
C LYS A 127 -11.53 1.98 2.78
N TYR A 128 -11.04 1.07 3.62
CA TYR A 128 -11.83 -0.06 4.10
C TYR A 128 -12.99 0.39 4.98
N ARG A 129 -12.81 1.42 5.81
CA ARG A 129 -13.86 1.94 6.69
C ARG A 129 -14.99 2.59 5.90
N ILE A 130 -14.67 3.41 4.90
CA ILE A 130 -15.66 3.95 3.96
C ILE A 130 -16.41 2.81 3.26
N ARG A 131 -15.68 1.76 2.83
CA ARG A 131 -16.29 0.61 2.15
C ARG A 131 -17.17 -0.22 3.09
N ILE A 132 -16.79 -0.37 4.35
CA ILE A 132 -17.60 -1.04 5.37
C ILE A 132 -18.90 -0.26 5.59
N ASP A 133 -18.81 1.06 5.77
CA ASP A 133 -19.99 1.92 5.96
C ASP A 133 -20.96 1.81 4.76
N GLU A 134 -20.45 1.81 3.52
CA GLU A 134 -21.25 1.59 2.31
C GLU A 134 -21.95 0.22 2.28
N LEU A 135 -21.22 -0.84 2.66
CA LEU A 135 -21.74 -2.20 2.66
C LEU A 135 -22.77 -2.40 3.78
N GLU A 136 -22.56 -1.82 4.94
CA GLU A 136 -23.51 -1.82 6.06
C GLU A 136 -24.80 -1.08 5.68
N GLY A 137 -24.70 0.06 5.01
CA GLY A 137 -25.86 0.79 4.49
C GLY A 137 -26.67 -0.01 3.47
N LYS A 138 -25.99 -0.68 2.53
CA LYS A 138 -26.64 -1.59 1.57
C LYS A 138 -27.33 -2.75 2.28
N LEU A 139 -26.66 -3.39 3.24
CA LEU A 139 -27.21 -4.50 4.01
C LEU A 139 -28.47 -4.09 4.78
N ALA A 140 -28.48 -2.89 5.38
CA ALA A 140 -29.65 -2.35 6.06
C ALA A 140 -30.83 -2.16 5.10
N SER A 141 -30.60 -1.57 3.92
CA SER A 141 -31.67 -1.38 2.92
C SER A 141 -32.24 -2.69 2.37
N GLU A 142 -31.40 -3.71 2.17
CA GLU A 142 -31.83 -5.03 1.71
C GLU A 142 -32.62 -5.78 2.80
N LYS A 143 -32.23 -5.66 4.07
CA LYS A 143 -33.03 -6.21 5.19
C LYS A 143 -34.42 -5.60 5.24
N GLU A 144 -34.53 -4.28 5.10
CA GLU A 144 -35.83 -3.60 5.13
C GLU A 144 -36.73 -4.03 3.95
N ARG A 145 -36.14 -4.27 2.77
CA ARG A 145 -36.87 -4.83 1.61
C ARG A 145 -37.33 -6.26 1.88
N ALA A 146 -36.45 -7.09 2.43
CA ALA A 146 -36.78 -8.47 2.78
C ALA A 146 -37.92 -8.55 3.82
N ASP A 147 -37.91 -7.68 4.83
CA ASP A 147 -38.96 -7.62 5.85
C ASP A 147 -40.31 -7.22 5.25
N LYS A 148 -40.32 -6.20 4.37
CA LYS A 148 -41.54 -5.79 3.65
C LYS A 148 -42.10 -6.91 2.78
N MET A 149 -41.23 -7.59 2.02
CA MET A 149 -41.63 -8.74 1.20
C MET A 149 -42.13 -9.91 2.05
N SER A 150 -41.56 -10.14 3.23
CA SER A 150 -42.02 -11.19 4.16
C SER A 150 -43.43 -10.89 4.68
N VAL A 151 -43.69 -9.65 5.09
CA VAL A 151 -45.02 -9.20 5.56
C VAL A 151 -46.06 -9.32 4.45
N GLU A 152 -45.69 -8.93 3.22
CA GLU A 152 -46.57 -9.03 2.06
C GLU A 152 -46.87 -10.49 1.68
N ALA A 153 -45.85 -11.36 1.72
CA ALA A 153 -46.01 -12.79 1.48
C ALA A 153 -46.92 -13.45 2.53
N GLU A 154 -46.85 -13.06 3.80
CA GLU A 154 -47.77 -13.53 4.84
C GLU A 154 -49.22 -13.06 4.62
N ARG A 155 -49.41 -11.81 4.19
CA ARG A 155 -50.76 -11.30 3.85
C ARG A 155 -51.37 -12.08 2.69
N LEU A 156 -50.64 -12.24 1.59
CA LEU A 156 -51.10 -12.99 0.42
C LEU A 156 -51.38 -14.46 0.76
N ARG A 157 -50.59 -15.07 1.64
CA ARG A 157 -50.86 -16.44 2.15
C ARG A 157 -52.18 -16.52 2.90
N LYS A 158 -52.48 -15.55 3.79
CA LYS A 158 -53.74 -15.51 4.54
C LYS A 158 -54.95 -15.30 3.61
N GLU A 159 -54.85 -14.38 2.66
CA GLU A 159 -55.92 -14.15 1.66
C GLU A 159 -56.19 -15.40 0.80
N LEU A 160 -55.13 -16.11 0.39
CA LEU A 160 -55.28 -17.37 -0.35
C LEU A 160 -55.94 -18.48 0.49
N GLU A 161 -55.65 -18.56 1.79
CA GLU A 161 -56.31 -19.52 2.69
C GLU A 161 -57.80 -19.20 2.88
N GLU A 162 -58.18 -17.93 3.02
CA GLU A 162 -59.59 -17.52 3.12
C GLU A 162 -60.37 -17.81 1.82
N LEU A 163 -59.78 -17.51 0.66
CA LEU A 163 -60.39 -17.82 -0.63
C LEU A 163 -60.58 -19.33 -0.86
N LYS A 164 -59.70 -20.17 -0.31
CA LYS A 164 -59.85 -21.64 -0.36
C LYS A 164 -60.92 -22.18 0.60
N LYS A 165 -61.23 -21.48 1.69
CA LYS A 165 -62.28 -21.89 2.64
C LYS A 165 -63.70 -21.50 2.19
N ASN A 166 -63.83 -20.46 1.37
CA ASN A 166 -65.11 -19.97 0.86
C ASN A 166 -65.55 -20.62 -0.48
N LYS A 167 -64.96 -21.76 -0.84
CA LYS A 167 -65.23 -22.50 -2.07
C LYS A 167 -65.55 -23.95 -1.73
#